data_AF-A0A351T1I4-F1
#
_entry.id   AF-A0A351T1I4-F1
#
_cell.length_a   1.000
_cell.length_b   1.000
_cell.length_c   1.000
_cell.angle_alpha   90.00
_cell.angle_beta   90.00
_cell.angle_gamma   90.00
#
_symmetry.space_group_name_H-M   'P 1'
#
loop_
_entity.id
_entity.type
_entity.pdbx_description
1 polymer ?
#
loop_
_entity_poly.entity_id
_entity_poly.type
_entity_poly.pdbx_seq_one_letter_code
_entity_poly.pdbx_strand_id
1 'polypeptide(L)' 'MANQDHLKILHQGVKAWNDWRSANADIRPDLSGADFTGADLRDANLSGANLSGADL' A
#
# COMPACT_ATOMS: atom_id res chain seq x y z
N MET A 1 -0.68 13.08 1.52
CA MET A 1 -1.91 12.48 2.06
C MET A 1 -2.16 11.25 1.23
N ALA A 2 -2.32 10.09 1.87
CA ALA A 2 -2.42 8.82 1.18
C ALA A 2 -3.40 8.86 -0.01
N ASN A 3 -2.96 8.25 -1.11
CA ASN A 3 -3.80 8.05 -2.28
C ASN A 3 -4.86 6.99 -1.94
N GLN A 4 -6.12 7.40 -1.97
CA GLN A 4 -7.26 6.58 -1.61
C GLN A 4 -7.45 5.37 -2.53
N ASP A 5 -7.03 5.44 -3.79
CA ASP A 5 -7.13 4.31 -4.70
C ASP A 5 -6.07 3.24 -4.41
N HIS A 6 -4.86 3.65 -3.99
CA HIS A 6 -3.85 2.69 -3.52
C HIS A 6 -4.29 1.99 -2.22
N LEU A 7 -4.89 2.74 -1.29
CA LEU A 7 -5.43 2.17 -0.06
C LEU A 7 -6.55 1.15 -0.32
N LYS A 8 -7.45 1.45 -1.26
CA LYS A 8 -8.50 0.50 -1.66
C LYS A 8 -7.94 -0.82 -2.19
N ILE A 9 -6.78 -0.80 -2.83
CA ILE A 9 -6.14 -2.02 -3.33
C ILE A 9 -5.57 -2.83 -2.14
N LEU A 10 -4.93 -2.17 -1.17
CA LEU A 10 -4.50 -2.81 0.07
C LEU A 10 -5.68 -3.40 0.88
N HIS A 11 -6.83 -2.72 0.90
CA HIS A 11 -8.05 -3.24 1.51
C HIS A 11 -8.64 -4.46 0.78
N GLN A 12 -8.34 -4.66 -0.51
CA GLN A 12 -8.67 -5.89 -1.24
C GLN A 12 -7.73 -7.05 -0.89
N GLY A 13 -6.66 -6.78 -0.13
CA GLY A 13 -5.73 -7.76 0.41
C GLY A 13 -4.35 -7.72 -0.27
N VAL A 14 -3.39 -8.34 0.41
CA VAL A 14 -1.98 -8.39 -0.01
C VAL A 14 -1.80 -8.94 -1.42
N LYS A 15 -2.58 -9.96 -1.81
CA LYS A 15 -2.52 -10.52 -3.17
C LYS A 15 -2.89 -9.47 -4.23
N ALA A 16 -3.99 -8.76 -4.02
CA ALA A 16 -4.45 -7.72 -4.95
C ALA A 16 -3.43 -6.58 -5.04
N TRP A 17 -2.85 -6.20 -3.90
CA TRP A 17 -1.76 -5.23 -3.85
C TRP A 17 -0.54 -5.67 -4.66
N ASN A 18 -0.09 -6.90 -4.49
CA ASN A 18 1.08 -7.42 -5.19
C ASN A 18 0.83 -7.57 -6.70
N ASP A 19 -0.37 -8.03 -7.10
CA ASP A 19 -0.76 -8.11 -8.51
C ASP A 19 -0.75 -6.70 -9.16
N TRP A 20 -1.30 -5.70 -8.46
CA TRP A 20 -1.26 -4.31 -8.92
C TRP A 20 0.17 -3.74 -8.96
N ARG A 21 1.00 -4.03 -7.95
CA ARG A 21 2.41 -3.60 -7.93
C ARG A 21 3.24 -4.20 -9.05
N SER A 22 2.96 -5.44 -9.42
CA SER A 22 3.62 -6.12 -10.54
C SER A 22 3.27 -5.43 -11.88
N ALA A 23 2.01 -5.03 -12.06
CA ALA A 23 1.56 -4.32 -13.26
C ALA A 23 1.97 -2.84 -13.30
N ASN A 24 2.28 -2.22 -12.14
CA ASN A 24 2.52 -0.78 -11.99
C ASN A 24 3.86 -0.51 -11.29
N ALA A 25 4.93 -1.16 -11.75
CA ALA A 25 6.25 -1.11 -11.10
C ALA A 25 6.89 0.30 -11.09
N ASP A 26 6.52 1.15 -12.04
CA ASP A 26 6.97 2.55 -12.18
C ASP A 26 6.19 3.52 -11.28
N ILE A 27 4.99 3.15 -10.84
CA ILE A 27 4.20 3.95 -9.90
C ILE A 27 4.83 3.89 -8.51
N ARG A 28 5.00 5.05 -7.88
CA ARG A 28 5.36 5.19 -6.46
C ARG A 28 4.08 5.40 -5.64
N PRO A 29 3.66 4.44 -4.81
CA PRO A 29 2.43 4.59 -4.06
C PRO A 29 2.57 5.63 -2.95
N ASP A 30 1.65 6.59 -2.86
CA ASP A 30 1.53 7.43 -1.68
C ASP A 30 0.59 6.78 -0.65
N LEU A 31 1.16 6.32 0.46
CA LEU A 31 0.47 5.74 1.61
C LEU A 31 0.71 6.60 2.88
N SER A 32 1.08 7.87 2.71
CA SER A 32 1.40 8.77 3.82
C SER A 32 0.20 9.05 4.72
N GLY A 33 0.41 8.94 6.04
CA GLY A 33 -0.66 9.17 7.02
C GLY A 33 -1.73 8.09 7.06
N ALA A 34 -1.51 6.94 6.40
CA ALA A 34 -2.46 5.84 6.43
C ALA A 34 -2.36 5.06 7.75
N ASP A 35 -3.52 4.71 8.31
CA ASP A 35 -3.61 3.82 9.47
C ASP A 35 -3.74 2.37 8.98
N PHE A 36 -2.70 1.58 9.22
CA PHE A 36 -2.63 0.14 8.97
C PHE A 36 -2.64 -0.66 10.27
N THR A 37 -2.98 -0.07 11.42
CA THR A 37 -2.97 -0.77 12.70
C THR A 37 -3.87 -2.00 12.64
N GLY A 38 -3.27 -3.16 12.91
CA GLY A 38 -3.97 -4.45 12.85
C GLY A 38 -4.22 -5.00 11.43
N ALA A 39 -3.73 -4.34 10.38
CA ALA A 39 -3.76 -4.87 9.03
C ALA A 39 -2.71 -5.98 8.85
N ASP A 40 -3.11 -7.09 8.23
CA ASP A 40 -2.17 -8.15 7.85
C ASP A 40 -1.48 -7.77 6.53
N LEU A 41 -0.33 -7.11 6.65
CA LEU A 41 0.52 -6.70 5.53
C LEU A 41 1.68 -7.67 5.28
N ARG A 42 1.63 -8.89 5.85
CA ARG A 42 2.65 -9.91 5.60
C ARG A 42 2.71 -10.19 4.10
N ASP A 43 3.92 -10.12 3.53
CA ASP A 43 4.21 -10.28 2.10
C ASP A 43 3.74 -9.13 1.17
N ALA A 44 3.26 -8.00 1.69
CA ALA A 44 2.92 -6.85 0.85
C ALA A 44 4.18 -6.16 0.28
N ASN A 45 4.23 -6.01 -1.05
CA ASN A 45 5.30 -5.27 -1.71
C ASN A 45 5.10 -3.74 -1.56
N LEU A 46 5.54 -3.19 -0.44
CA LEU A 46 5.51 -1.74 -0.17
C LEU A 46 6.76 -1.00 -0.70
N SER A 47 7.57 -1.67 -1.54
CA SER A 47 8.83 -1.10 -2.05
C SER A 47 8.59 0.19 -2.82
N GLY A 48 9.27 1.26 -2.40
CA GLY A 48 9.16 2.60 -3.00
C GLY A 48 7.88 3.36 -2.65
N ALA A 49 7.02 2.83 -1.77
CA ALA A 49 5.86 3.55 -1.26
C ALA A 49 6.26 4.62 -0.25
N ASN A 50 5.59 5.77 -0.30
CA ASN A 50 5.71 6.80 0.73
C ASN A 50 4.84 6.40 1.93
N LEU A 51 5.48 6.00 3.03
CA LEU A 51 4.83 5.64 4.30
C LEU A 51 4.99 6.72 5.37
N SER A 52 5.32 7.95 4.99
CA SER A 52 5.55 9.04 5.95
C SER A 52 4.31 9.26 6.83
N GLY A 53 4.48 9.10 8.15
CA GLY A 53 3.40 9.25 9.13
C GLY A 53 2.32 8.17 9.08
N ALA A 54 2.56 7.05 8.39
CA ALA A 54 1.66 5.90 8.46
C ALA A 54 1.83 5.16 9.79
N ASP A 55 0.73 4.68 10.34
CA ASP A 55 0.70 3.82 11.52
C ASP A 55 0.65 2.35 11.05
N LEU A 56 1.56 1.49 11.53
CA LEU A 56 1.71 0.08 11.14
C LEU A 56 1.43 -0.86 12.32
#